data_AF-A0A6P6RSE0-F1
#
_entry.id   AF-A0A6P6RSE0-F1
#
_cell.length_a   1.000
_cell.length_b   1.000
_cell.length_c   1.000
_cell.angle_alpha   90.00
_cell.angle_beta   90.00
_cell.angle_gamma   90.00
#
_symmetry.space_group_name_H-M   'P 1'
#
loop_
_entity.id
_entity.type
_entity.pdbx_description
1 polymer ?
#
loop_
_entity_poly.entity_id
_entity_poly.type
_entity_poly.pdbx_seq_one_letter_code
_entity_poly.pdbx_strand_id
1 'polypeptide(L)'
;MDEDKVESRQMGPRPSVLNVGGQFSTIVLVDVNGRPTMNLHRVPQHVCVGDVKNKISERLLEVGRNLPPDLIILNYGENADIEMENSAPLNKYNTMGLSKIQVQIVKRHKAEINVVVIKPEKQCLCIKTSSREELPFQVLVPGSCYIKQLRMEIARRMNCNIDRHSLELFYDPNLQMHVIVEGTCRASGIVHGCTVYMKLYPNFDVNNLAPLEAPRTPAAGSGDKKQGDEAAEGEQKGEEGLLTESTEAEEVKEAPKSALQLDFEKKAGKSLAMPVTQAAEFARKLGYSPAQSDLVGLPGQVDYKGFQTFLTCSLHAEDLAESFQEFFSTFDIQATGDLTAKQLCNIVQMYGDEPLSKAEAEKFTKIIMQGHSAMPIRVVVDRIMEGQI
;
A
#
# COMPACT_ATOMS: atom_id res chain seq x y z
N MET A 1 -14.23 -64.03 42.17
CA MET A 1 -13.29 -63.69 43.24
C MET A 1 -11.94 -63.64 42.55
N ASP A 2 -11.37 -62.51 42.19
CA ASP A 2 -11.45 -61.18 42.79
C ASP A 2 -11.34 -60.10 41.70
N GLU A 3 -12.12 -59.04 41.85
CA GLU A 3 -12.08 -57.83 41.02
C GLU A 3 -10.98 -56.89 41.54
N ASP A 4 -10.12 -56.45 40.61
CA ASP A 4 -9.03 -55.52 40.87
C ASP A 4 -9.54 -54.12 41.24
N LYS A 5 -9.02 -53.65 42.36
CA LYS A 5 -9.34 -52.41 43.05
C LYS A 5 -8.55 -51.25 42.42
N VAL A 6 -9.18 -50.48 41.53
CA VAL A 6 -8.61 -49.25 40.97
C VAL A 6 -8.66 -48.12 42.00
N GLU A 7 -7.50 -47.57 42.32
CA GLU A 7 -7.32 -46.41 43.20
C GLU A 7 -8.05 -45.16 42.68
N SER A 8 -8.91 -44.61 43.53
CA SER A 8 -9.61 -43.35 43.34
C SER A 8 -8.72 -42.18 43.76
N ARG A 9 -8.09 -41.50 42.79
CA ARG A 9 -7.50 -40.17 43.02
C ARG A 9 -8.61 -39.12 43.05
N GLN A 10 -8.80 -38.53 44.23
CA GLN A 10 -9.67 -37.40 44.49
C GLN A 10 -9.38 -36.24 43.53
N MET A 11 -10.36 -35.85 42.72
CA MET A 11 -10.36 -34.56 42.05
C MET A 11 -10.59 -33.47 43.11
N GLY A 12 -9.64 -32.52 43.20
CA GLY A 12 -9.82 -31.29 43.96
C GLY A 12 -11.06 -30.51 43.50
N PRO A 13 -11.55 -29.57 44.32
CA PRO A 13 -12.80 -28.89 44.06
C PRO A 13 -12.71 -28.13 42.73
N ARG A 14 -13.58 -28.49 41.78
CA ARG A 14 -13.83 -27.70 40.58
C ARG A 14 -14.11 -26.27 41.05
N PRO A 15 -13.40 -25.24 40.55
CA PRO A 15 -13.81 -23.88 40.80
C PRO A 15 -15.22 -23.75 40.21
N SER A 16 -16.16 -23.49 41.11
CA SER A 16 -17.55 -23.17 40.82
C SER A 16 -17.60 -22.21 39.64
N VAL A 17 -18.38 -22.58 38.62
CA VAL A 17 -18.78 -21.72 37.52
C VAL A 17 -19.54 -20.55 38.14
N LEU A 18 -18.80 -19.51 38.51
CA LEU A 18 -19.35 -18.18 38.72
C LEU A 18 -19.83 -17.72 37.35
N ASN A 19 -21.13 -17.45 37.30
CA ASN A 19 -21.83 -16.95 36.15
C ASN A 19 -21.31 -15.53 35.83
N VAL A 20 -20.23 -15.43 35.05
CA VAL A 20 -19.69 -14.14 34.56
C VAL A 20 -20.19 -13.94 33.13
N GLY A 21 -21.44 -13.49 33.00
CA GLY A 21 -21.91 -12.91 31.76
C GLY A 21 -21.11 -11.64 31.47
N GLY A 22 -20.28 -11.64 30.43
CA GLY A 22 -19.60 -10.43 29.95
C GLY A 22 -18.12 -10.55 29.53
N GLN A 23 -17.47 -11.71 29.64
CA GLN A 23 -16.03 -11.79 29.33
C GLN A 23 -15.69 -11.88 27.84
N PHE A 24 -16.64 -12.28 27.00
CA PHE A 24 -16.42 -12.54 25.58
C PHE A 24 -17.47 -11.85 24.73
N SER A 25 -17.05 -11.34 23.57
CA SER A 25 -17.92 -10.75 22.55
C SER A 25 -17.75 -11.48 21.23
N THR A 26 -18.81 -11.48 20.42
CA THR A 26 -18.71 -11.83 19.00
C THR A 26 -18.50 -10.55 18.21
N ILE A 27 -17.37 -10.44 17.51
CA ILE A 27 -17.11 -9.33 16.60
C ILE A 27 -17.65 -9.72 15.24
N VAL A 28 -18.60 -8.93 14.72
CA VAL A 28 -19.13 -9.08 13.38
C VAL A 28 -18.52 -8.02 12.50
N LEU A 29 -17.70 -8.48 11.56
CA LEU A 29 -17.04 -7.61 10.60
C LEU A 29 -17.97 -7.37 9.43
N VAL A 30 -18.20 -6.10 9.14
CA VAL A 30 -19.04 -5.67 8.01
C VAL A 30 -18.21 -4.93 6.98
N ASP A 31 -18.59 -5.07 5.71
CA ASP A 31 -18.04 -4.26 4.62
C ASP A 31 -18.57 -2.81 4.68
N VAL A 32 -18.12 -1.98 3.73
CA VAL A 32 -18.57 -0.58 3.60
C VAL A 32 -20.07 -0.42 3.34
N ASN A 33 -20.76 -1.49 2.95
CA ASN A 33 -22.21 -1.51 2.72
C ASN A 33 -22.97 -2.14 3.91
N GLY A 34 -22.31 -2.37 5.04
CA GLY A 34 -22.90 -3.00 6.22
C GLY A 34 -23.16 -4.50 6.09
N ARG A 35 -22.69 -5.16 5.02
CA ARG A 35 -22.88 -6.60 4.82
C ARG A 35 -21.88 -7.38 5.66
N PRO A 36 -22.34 -8.40 6.43
CA PRO A 36 -21.45 -9.22 7.23
C PRO A 36 -20.49 -10.01 6.34
N THR A 37 -19.20 -9.85 6.60
CA THR A 37 -18.11 -10.52 5.88
C THR A 37 -17.53 -11.67 6.68
N MET A 38 -17.40 -11.51 8.00
CA MET A 38 -16.78 -12.49 8.89
C MET A 38 -17.24 -12.29 10.33
N ASN A 39 -17.31 -13.38 11.09
CA ASN A 39 -17.57 -13.35 12.54
C ASN A 39 -16.37 -13.92 13.29
N LEU A 40 -15.90 -13.17 14.29
CA LEU A 40 -14.97 -13.67 15.29
C LEU A 40 -15.76 -14.01 16.55
N HIS A 41 -15.89 -15.30 16.85
CA HIS A 41 -16.59 -15.76 18.03
C HIS A 41 -15.66 -15.80 19.24
N ARG A 42 -16.23 -15.57 20.42
CA ARG A 42 -15.54 -15.68 21.72
C ARG A 42 -14.27 -14.83 21.81
N VAL A 43 -14.32 -13.59 21.33
CA VAL A 43 -13.21 -12.63 21.47
C VAL A 43 -13.23 -12.08 22.90
N PRO A 44 -12.17 -12.26 23.71
CA PRO A 44 -12.13 -11.73 25.06
C PRO A 44 -12.16 -10.19 25.04
N GLN A 45 -12.93 -9.58 25.94
CA GLN A 45 -13.12 -8.12 25.93
C GLN A 45 -11.90 -7.30 26.37
N HIS A 46 -10.91 -7.93 27.01
CA HIS A 46 -9.67 -7.28 27.45
C HIS A 46 -8.59 -7.23 26.34
N VAL A 47 -8.81 -7.91 25.22
CA VAL A 47 -7.87 -7.96 24.10
C VAL A 47 -7.83 -6.61 23.39
N CYS A 48 -6.63 -6.19 22.99
CA CYS A 48 -6.42 -4.94 22.29
C CYS A 48 -6.92 -5.03 20.85
N VAL A 49 -7.37 -3.90 20.30
CA VAL A 49 -7.81 -3.80 18.90
C VAL A 49 -6.72 -4.25 17.92
N GLY A 50 -5.44 -4.00 18.22
CA GLY A 50 -4.32 -4.49 17.42
C GLY A 50 -4.29 -6.03 17.29
N ASP A 51 -4.52 -6.75 18.38
CA ASP A 51 -4.56 -8.22 18.38
C ASP A 51 -5.79 -8.74 17.61
N VAL A 52 -6.91 -8.02 17.70
CA VAL A 52 -8.09 -8.30 16.87
C VAL A 52 -7.75 -8.14 15.38
N LYS A 53 -7.05 -7.05 14.99
CA LYS A 53 -6.60 -6.85 13.59
C LYS A 53 -5.66 -7.95 13.13
N ASN A 54 -4.75 -8.42 13.98
CA ASN A 54 -3.89 -9.57 13.69
C ASN A 54 -4.72 -10.83 13.41
N LYS A 55 -5.69 -11.14 14.27
CA LYS A 55 -6.58 -12.29 14.09
C LYS A 55 -7.43 -12.19 12.82
N ILE A 56 -7.88 -10.99 12.47
CA ILE A 56 -8.61 -10.73 11.22
C ILE A 56 -7.72 -11.01 10.02
N SER A 57 -6.49 -10.50 10.03
CA SER A 57 -5.52 -10.73 8.95
C SER A 57 -5.24 -12.22 8.76
N GLU A 58 -5.05 -13.00 9.84
CA GLU A 58 -4.87 -14.45 9.77
C GLU A 58 -6.07 -15.15 9.12
N ARG A 59 -7.29 -14.81 9.54
CA ARG A 59 -8.52 -15.41 8.99
C ARG A 59 -8.75 -15.05 7.53
N LEU A 60 -8.39 -13.83 7.13
CA LEU A 60 -8.47 -13.43 5.73
C LEU A 60 -7.49 -14.25 4.88
N LEU A 61 -6.28 -14.51 5.38
CA LEU A 61 -5.29 -15.35 4.68
C LEU A 61 -5.80 -16.78 4.48
N GLU A 62 -6.49 -17.37 5.47
CA GLU A 62 -7.12 -18.70 5.35
C GLU A 62 -8.14 -18.79 4.19
N VAL A 63 -8.81 -17.68 3.85
CA VAL A 63 -9.79 -17.61 2.74
C VAL A 63 -9.20 -17.03 1.46
N GLY A 64 -7.86 -16.97 1.34
CA GLY A 64 -7.15 -16.50 0.15
C GLY A 64 -7.15 -14.97 -0.04
N ARG A 65 -7.43 -14.19 1.01
CA ARG A 65 -7.38 -12.72 0.98
C ARG A 65 -6.22 -12.19 1.82
N ASN A 66 -5.40 -11.30 1.27
CA ASN A 66 -4.31 -10.69 2.02
C ASN A 66 -4.66 -9.24 2.44
N LEU A 67 -4.85 -9.02 3.74
CA LEU A 67 -5.03 -7.69 4.32
C LEU A 67 -4.19 -7.53 5.61
N PRO A 68 -3.04 -6.85 5.52
CA PRO A 68 -2.16 -6.58 6.65
C PRO A 68 -2.84 -5.90 7.85
N PRO A 69 -2.54 -6.28 9.11
CA PRO A 69 -3.11 -5.66 10.31
C PRO A 69 -2.90 -4.14 10.37
N ASP A 70 -1.72 -3.68 9.94
CA ASP A 70 -1.35 -2.25 9.93
C ASP A 70 -2.17 -1.40 8.95
N LEU A 71 -2.76 -2.06 7.95
CA LEU A 71 -3.64 -1.43 6.96
C LEU A 71 -5.12 -1.61 7.33
N ILE A 72 -5.44 -2.38 8.37
CA ILE A 72 -6.81 -2.53 8.83
C ILE A 72 -7.17 -1.34 9.70
N ILE A 73 -8.24 -0.65 9.30
CA ILE A 73 -8.96 0.31 10.12
C ILE A 73 -10.24 -0.39 10.56
N LEU A 74 -10.48 -0.37 11.87
CA LEU A 74 -11.70 -0.90 12.46
C LEU A 74 -12.49 0.29 12.97
N ASN A 75 -13.70 0.48 12.43
CA ASN A 75 -14.60 1.54 12.87
C ASN A 75 -15.79 0.94 13.63
N TYR A 76 -16.24 1.65 14.66
CA TYR A 76 -17.40 1.30 15.47
C TYR A 76 -18.38 2.47 15.54
N GLY A 77 -19.63 2.20 15.94
CA GLY A 77 -20.73 3.17 15.96
C GLY A 77 -21.84 2.81 14.97
N GLU A 78 -23.01 3.45 15.10
CA GLU A 78 -24.17 3.18 14.23
C GLU A 78 -23.86 3.45 12.75
N ASN A 79 -22.95 4.39 12.46
CA ASN A 79 -22.51 4.76 11.11
C ASN A 79 -21.03 4.45 10.85
N ALA A 80 -20.36 3.70 11.73
CA ALA A 80 -18.92 3.41 11.64
C ALA A 80 -18.04 4.66 11.44
N ASP A 81 -18.39 5.71 12.18
CA ASP A 81 -17.80 7.04 12.15
C ASP A 81 -16.56 7.17 13.05
N ILE A 82 -16.38 6.24 14.00
CA ILE A 82 -15.31 6.32 14.99
C ILE A 82 -14.26 5.23 14.76
N GLU A 83 -13.02 5.62 14.50
CA GLU A 83 -11.87 4.70 14.39
C GLU A 83 -11.47 4.15 15.77
N MET A 84 -11.28 2.83 15.84
CA MET A 84 -10.80 2.14 17.03
C MET A 84 -9.26 2.23 17.13
N GLU A 85 -8.77 2.77 18.25
CA GLU A 85 -7.36 2.84 18.61
C GLU A 85 -6.75 1.44 18.84
N ASN A 86 -5.57 1.18 18.28
CA ASN A 86 -4.89 -0.13 18.36
C ASN A 86 -4.60 -0.60 19.79
N SER A 87 -4.18 0.31 20.67
CA SER A 87 -3.81 0.01 22.06
C SER A 87 -5.01 -0.10 23.00
N ALA A 88 -6.19 0.32 22.55
CA ALA A 88 -7.37 0.28 23.39
C ALA A 88 -7.92 -1.16 23.48
N PRO A 89 -8.36 -1.58 24.68
CA PRO A 89 -9.07 -2.84 24.85
C PRO A 89 -10.46 -2.78 24.22
N LEU A 90 -10.96 -3.93 23.77
CA LEU A 90 -12.27 -4.05 23.12
C LEU A 90 -13.44 -3.56 24.01
N ASN A 91 -13.32 -3.70 25.33
CA ASN A 91 -14.34 -3.21 26.28
C ASN A 91 -14.57 -1.69 26.22
N LYS A 92 -13.58 -0.89 25.81
CA LYS A 92 -13.72 0.56 25.59
C LYS A 92 -14.81 0.87 24.58
N TYR A 93 -14.98 -0.02 23.60
CA TYR A 93 -15.92 0.13 22.49
C TYR A 93 -17.22 -0.63 22.70
N ASN A 94 -17.30 -1.44 23.75
CA ASN A 94 -18.48 -2.21 24.13
C ASN A 94 -19.03 -1.72 25.47
N THR A 95 -19.26 -0.41 25.57
CA THR A 95 -19.73 0.25 26.80
C THR A 95 -21.10 -0.22 27.26
N MET A 96 -21.91 -0.73 26.35
CA MET A 96 -23.26 -1.25 26.60
C MET A 96 -23.29 -2.74 26.99
N GLY A 97 -22.13 -3.40 27.08
CA GLY A 97 -22.04 -4.82 27.47
C GLY A 97 -22.69 -5.79 26.49
N LEU A 98 -22.79 -5.41 25.22
CA LEU A 98 -23.43 -6.23 24.20
C LEU A 98 -22.60 -7.48 23.90
N SER A 99 -23.25 -8.63 23.74
CA SER A 99 -22.58 -9.87 23.34
C SER A 99 -22.07 -9.84 21.89
N LYS A 100 -22.53 -8.86 21.10
CA LYS A 100 -22.22 -8.69 19.68
C LYS A 100 -21.74 -7.26 19.45
N ILE A 101 -20.57 -7.11 18.84
CA ILE A 101 -20.00 -5.83 18.43
C ILE A 101 -19.91 -5.84 16.90
N GLN A 102 -20.56 -4.90 16.24
CA GLN A 102 -20.44 -4.72 14.81
C GLN A 102 -19.33 -3.73 14.52
N VAL A 103 -18.40 -4.11 13.65
CA VAL A 103 -17.21 -3.32 13.32
C VAL A 103 -17.06 -3.28 11.81
N GLN A 104 -16.92 -2.09 11.25
CA GLN A 104 -16.65 -1.94 9.83
C GLN A 104 -15.16 -2.04 9.57
N ILE A 105 -14.80 -2.86 8.57
CA ILE A 105 -13.42 -3.02 8.14
C ILE A 105 -13.12 -2.12 6.94
N VAL A 106 -12.10 -1.27 7.06
CA VAL A 106 -11.64 -0.38 5.99
C VAL A 106 -10.14 -0.59 5.76
N LYS A 107 -9.71 -0.53 4.50
CA LYS A 107 -8.29 -0.61 4.13
C LYS A 107 -7.68 0.79 4.11
N ARG A 108 -6.61 0.99 4.87
CA ARG A 108 -5.78 2.19 4.84
C ARG A 108 -4.99 2.21 3.52
N HIS A 109 -5.23 3.23 2.70
CA HIS A 109 -4.54 3.41 1.42
C HIS A 109 -3.20 4.16 1.55
N LYS A 110 -3.08 5.02 2.55
CA LYS A 110 -1.89 5.85 2.79
C LYS A 110 -1.39 5.68 4.21
N ALA A 111 -0.08 5.55 4.36
CA ALA A 111 0.63 5.58 5.63
C ALA A 111 1.24 6.96 5.84
N GLU A 112 1.16 7.44 7.08
CA GLU A 112 1.76 8.68 7.52
C GLU A 112 2.98 8.29 8.34
N ILE A 113 4.14 8.83 7.99
CA ILE A 113 5.43 8.47 8.58
C ILE A 113 6.03 9.74 9.15
N ASN A 114 6.41 9.71 10.42
CA ASN A 114 7.09 10.82 11.08
C ASN A 114 8.57 10.73 10.75
N VAL A 115 9.13 11.76 10.12
CA VAL A 115 10.55 11.85 9.78
C VAL A 115 11.20 12.91 10.64
N VAL A 116 12.27 12.56 11.35
CA VAL A 116 13.00 13.47 12.23
C VAL A 116 14.39 13.71 11.68
N VAL A 117 14.67 14.96 11.28
CA VAL A 117 16.01 15.35 10.85
C VAL A 117 16.85 15.71 12.06
N ILE A 118 18.06 15.17 12.11
CA ILE A 118 18.99 15.38 13.20
C ILE A 118 20.14 16.27 12.76
N LYS A 119 20.30 17.42 13.43
CA LYS A 119 21.50 18.24 13.28
C LYS A 119 22.71 17.54 13.93
N PRO A 120 23.81 17.33 13.19
CA PRO A 120 25.06 16.86 13.79
C PRO A 120 25.54 17.91 14.79
N GLU A 121 25.89 17.48 16.00
CA GLU A 121 26.38 18.37 17.04
C GLU A 121 27.66 19.07 16.56
N LYS A 122 27.69 20.40 16.62
CA LYS A 122 28.96 21.13 16.55
C LYS A 122 29.67 20.91 17.89
N GLN A 123 30.58 19.94 17.94
CA GLN A 123 31.54 19.86 19.05
C GLN A 123 32.39 21.13 19.04
N CYS A 124 32.00 22.13 19.81
CA CYS A 124 32.88 23.21 20.19
C CYS A 124 33.64 22.73 21.43
N LEU A 125 34.98 22.75 21.39
CA LEU A 125 35.87 22.37 22.51
C LEU A 125 35.62 23.17 23.82
N CYS A 126 34.72 24.16 23.80
CA CYS A 126 34.53 25.16 24.85
C CYS A 126 33.19 25.05 25.62
N ILE A 127 32.23 24.21 25.21
CA ILE A 127 30.88 24.19 25.82
C ILE A 127 30.45 22.75 26.16
N LYS A 128 30.12 22.51 27.44
CA LYS A 128 29.84 21.17 28.01
C LYS A 128 28.42 20.63 27.79
N THR A 129 27.56 21.34 27.07
CA THR A 129 26.19 20.89 26.79
C THR A 129 25.79 21.36 25.40
N SER A 130 25.98 20.50 24.41
CA SER A 130 25.31 20.59 23.12
C SER A 130 23.92 19.98 23.27
N SER A 131 22.86 20.78 23.12
CA SER A 131 21.52 20.25 22.93
C SER A 131 21.37 19.83 21.46
N ARG A 132 21.14 18.55 21.22
CA ARG A 132 20.77 18.01 19.90
C ARG A 132 19.52 18.72 19.40
N GLU A 133 19.56 19.26 18.19
CA GLU A 133 18.42 19.91 17.57
C GLU A 133 17.73 18.91 16.62
N GLU A 134 16.48 18.59 16.93
CA GLU A 134 15.64 17.65 16.19
C GLU A 134 14.53 18.40 15.46
N LEU A 135 14.30 18.00 14.21
CA LEU A 135 13.47 18.73 13.27
C LEU A 135 12.45 17.75 12.65
N PRO A 136 11.26 17.57 13.27
CA PRO A 136 10.26 16.62 12.81
C PRO A 136 9.42 17.18 11.66
N PHE A 137 9.08 16.33 10.69
CA PHE A 137 8.09 16.58 9.66
C PHE A 137 7.41 15.28 9.20
N GLN A 138 6.20 15.37 8.66
CA GLN A 138 5.37 14.18 8.38
C GLN A 138 5.32 13.86 6.89
N VAL A 139 5.62 12.63 6.49
CA VAL A 139 5.59 12.18 5.08
C VAL A 139 4.41 11.25 4.83
N LEU A 140 3.67 11.50 3.76
CA LEU A 140 2.52 10.69 3.36
C LEU A 140 2.90 9.80 2.17
N VAL A 141 2.80 8.49 2.34
CA VAL A 141 3.15 7.50 1.31
C VAL A 141 2.06 6.46 1.16
N PRO A 142 1.96 5.75 0.02
CA PRO A 142 1.09 4.59 -0.09
C PRO A 142 1.40 3.52 0.96
N GLY A 143 0.38 2.84 1.50
CA GLY A 143 0.57 1.83 2.56
C GLY A 143 1.46 0.64 2.18
N SER A 144 1.68 0.42 0.88
CA SER A 144 2.55 -0.63 0.33
C SER A 144 3.86 -0.08 -0.25
N CYS A 145 4.29 1.13 0.13
CA CYS A 145 5.43 1.76 -0.51
C CYS A 145 6.77 1.09 -0.17
N TYR A 146 7.70 1.13 -1.13
CA TYR A 146 9.08 0.70 -0.96
C TYR A 146 9.92 1.76 -0.25
N ILE A 147 11.01 1.36 0.40
CA ILE A 147 11.90 2.28 1.13
C ILE A 147 12.54 3.30 0.18
N LYS A 148 12.82 2.89 -1.07
CA LYS A 148 13.25 3.80 -2.15
C LYS A 148 12.18 4.88 -2.45
N GLN A 149 10.90 4.51 -2.47
CA GLN A 149 9.80 5.47 -2.69
C GLN A 149 9.65 6.44 -1.51
N LEU A 150 9.80 5.95 -0.28
CA LEU A 150 9.84 6.78 0.92
C LEU A 150 10.99 7.81 0.85
N ARG A 151 12.20 7.39 0.46
CA ARG A 151 13.34 8.29 0.27
C ARG A 151 13.09 9.33 -0.82
N MET A 152 12.44 8.96 -1.93
CA MET A 152 12.05 9.92 -2.97
C MET A 152 11.05 10.95 -2.47
N GLU A 153 10.06 10.54 -1.67
CA GLU A 153 9.07 11.44 -1.08
C GLU A 153 9.71 12.41 -0.09
N ILE A 154 10.64 11.91 0.73
CA ILE A 154 11.46 12.72 1.62
C ILE A 154 12.32 13.71 0.82
N ALA A 155 13.05 13.25 -0.20
CA ALA A 155 13.88 14.11 -1.04
C ALA A 155 13.08 15.24 -1.70
N ARG A 156 11.88 14.93 -2.21
CA ARG A 156 10.97 15.92 -2.79
C ARG A 156 10.56 16.99 -1.77
N ARG A 157 10.33 16.59 -0.52
CA ARG A 157 9.93 17.50 0.56
C ARG A 157 11.03 18.45 0.99
N MET A 158 12.29 17.99 0.96
CA MET A 158 13.40 18.71 1.56
C MET A 158 13.82 20.00 0.85
N ASN A 159 13.34 20.27 -0.38
CA ASN A 159 13.56 21.53 -1.10
C ASN A 159 15.04 21.97 -1.23
N CYS A 160 15.98 21.03 -1.24
CA CYS A 160 17.41 21.34 -1.24
C CYS A 160 18.24 20.50 -2.23
N ASN A 161 17.63 20.03 -3.32
CA ASN A 161 18.30 19.28 -4.41
C ASN A 161 19.18 18.12 -3.92
N ILE A 162 18.77 17.44 -2.85
CA ILE A 162 19.48 16.27 -2.33
C ILE A 162 19.22 15.08 -3.23
N ASP A 163 20.30 14.37 -3.59
CA ASP A 163 20.18 13.11 -4.29
C ASP A 163 19.54 12.04 -3.39
N ARG A 164 18.51 11.38 -3.89
CA ARG A 164 17.75 10.31 -3.21
C ARG A 164 18.63 9.15 -2.74
N HIS A 165 19.77 8.93 -3.41
CA HIS A 165 20.72 7.87 -3.06
C HIS A 165 21.59 8.22 -1.86
N SER A 166 21.73 9.52 -1.56
CA SER A 166 22.50 9.98 -0.40
C SER A 166 21.74 9.86 0.92
N LEU A 167 20.41 9.70 0.87
CA LEU A 167 19.52 9.66 2.03
C LEU A 167 19.68 8.39 2.87
N GLU A 168 20.19 8.56 4.07
CA GLU A 168 20.27 7.50 5.10
C GLU A 168 19.15 7.66 6.13
N LEU A 169 18.32 6.61 6.24
CA LEU A 169 17.26 6.51 7.25
C LEU A 169 17.68 5.53 8.35
N PHE A 170 17.32 5.85 9.59
CA PHE A 170 17.64 5.03 10.76
C PHE A 170 16.49 5.04 11.78
N TYR A 171 16.33 3.93 12.51
CA TYR A 171 15.33 3.81 13.58
C TYR A 171 15.77 4.42 14.90
N ASP A 172 17.06 4.26 15.20
CA ASP A 172 17.63 4.76 16.45
C ASP A 172 18.78 5.72 16.13
N PRO A 173 18.70 6.97 16.62
CA PRO A 173 19.74 7.97 16.42
C PRO A 173 21.10 7.65 17.02
N ASN A 174 21.16 6.82 18.06
CA ASN A 174 22.34 6.50 18.86
C ASN A 174 22.90 5.12 18.50
N LEU A 175 22.03 4.17 18.13
CA LEU A 175 22.43 2.83 17.71
C LEU A 175 22.69 2.72 16.21
N GLN A 176 22.32 3.75 15.41
CA GLN A 176 22.47 3.78 13.95
C GLN A 176 21.94 2.51 13.26
N MET A 177 20.82 1.98 13.77
CA MET A 177 20.09 0.88 13.14
C MET A 177 19.54 1.38 11.80
N HIS A 178 20.30 1.14 10.72
CA HIS A 178 19.93 1.55 9.38
C HIS A 178 18.64 0.85 8.96
N VAL A 179 17.72 1.63 8.39
CA VAL A 179 16.60 1.06 7.66
C VAL A 179 17.18 0.30 6.47
N ILE A 180 16.86 -0.99 6.36
CA ILE A 180 17.30 -1.87 5.28
C ILE A 180 16.94 -1.20 3.94
N VAL A 181 17.86 -1.18 2.98
CA VAL A 181 17.66 -0.43 1.72
C VAL A 181 16.69 -1.15 0.77
N GLU A 182 16.50 -2.44 1.00
CA GLU A 182 15.77 -3.38 0.16
C GLU A 182 14.43 -3.75 0.80
N GLY A 183 13.41 -3.92 -0.04
CA GLY A 183 12.07 -4.33 0.39
C GLY A 183 11.08 -3.20 0.68
N THR A 184 9.90 -3.61 1.16
CA THR A 184 8.79 -2.70 1.48
C THR A 184 9.04 -2.00 2.81
N CYS A 185 8.47 -0.79 2.98
CA CYS A 185 8.51 -0.08 4.26
C CYS A 185 8.06 -0.98 5.41
N ARG A 186 6.99 -1.76 5.19
CA ARG A 186 6.46 -2.71 6.14
C ARG A 186 7.43 -3.83 6.51
N ALA A 187 8.11 -4.45 5.54
CA ALA A 187 9.08 -5.51 5.82
C ALA A 187 10.24 -5.01 6.69
N SER A 188 10.57 -3.71 6.59
CA SER A 188 11.55 -3.08 7.45
C SER A 188 11.01 -2.65 8.82
N GLY A 189 9.70 -2.72 9.06
CA GLY A 189 9.05 -2.24 10.30
C GLY A 189 8.52 -0.81 10.23
N ILE A 190 8.57 -0.15 9.07
CA ILE A 190 8.02 1.20 8.86
C ILE A 190 6.53 1.06 8.53
N VAL A 191 5.71 1.42 9.51
CA VAL A 191 4.24 1.38 9.43
C VAL A 191 3.64 2.77 9.66
N HIS A 192 2.32 2.89 9.54
CA HIS A 192 1.63 4.15 9.83
C HIS A 192 1.91 4.62 11.27
N GLY A 193 2.26 5.89 11.43
CA GLY A 193 2.64 6.52 12.69
C GLY A 193 4.09 6.25 13.14
N CYS A 194 4.84 5.42 12.40
CA CYS A 194 6.22 5.12 12.73
C CYS A 194 7.11 6.36 12.61
N THR A 195 8.11 6.45 13.49
CA THR A 195 9.12 7.51 13.46
C THR A 195 10.42 6.96 12.89
N VAL A 196 10.94 7.63 11.87
CA VAL A 196 12.25 7.35 11.27
C VAL A 196 13.10 8.62 11.35
N TYR A 197 14.39 8.43 11.52
CA TYR A 197 15.34 9.53 11.67
C TYR A 197 16.26 9.61 10.45
N MET A 198 16.75 10.82 10.18
CA MET A 198 17.69 11.08 9.10
C MET A 198 18.73 12.14 9.47
N LYS A 199 19.89 12.12 8.82
CA LYS A 199 20.95 13.12 9.03
C LYS A 199 20.58 14.44 8.35
N LEU A 200 20.93 15.57 8.98
CA LEU A 200 20.81 16.88 8.35
C LEU A 200 21.81 17.04 7.20
N TYR A 201 21.33 17.53 6.06
CA TYR A 201 22.16 17.91 4.92
C TYR A 201 22.37 19.43 4.83
N PRO A 202 23.47 19.89 4.20
CA PRO A 202 23.72 21.30 3.95
C PRO A 202 22.55 21.92 3.16
N ASN A 203 22.06 23.07 3.59
CA ASN A 203 20.96 23.84 2.97
C ASN A 203 19.52 23.32 3.20
N PHE A 204 19.31 22.32 4.07
CA PHE A 204 17.95 21.93 4.46
C PHE A 204 17.34 22.91 5.47
N ASP A 205 16.15 23.43 5.17
CA ASP A 205 15.34 24.25 6.06
C ASP A 205 13.92 23.68 6.16
N VAL A 206 13.54 23.30 7.38
CA VAL A 206 12.23 22.73 7.71
C VAL A 206 11.09 23.69 7.40
N ASN A 207 11.36 25.00 7.49
CA ASN A 207 10.33 26.01 7.23
C ASN A 207 10.04 26.16 5.72
N ASN A 208 10.91 25.62 4.87
CA ASN A 208 10.78 25.64 3.41
C ASN A 208 10.44 24.25 2.84
N LEU A 209 9.87 23.36 3.66
CA LEU A 209 9.37 22.07 3.20
C LEU A 209 8.30 22.27 2.12
N ALA A 210 8.39 21.49 1.04
CA ALA A 210 7.30 21.46 0.07
C ALA A 210 6.00 21.06 0.79
N PRO A 211 4.84 21.65 0.42
CA PRO A 211 3.56 21.30 1.02
C PRO A 211 3.33 19.77 1.01
N LEU A 212 2.57 19.28 1.99
CA LEU A 212 1.96 17.96 1.92
C LEU A 212 0.96 17.95 0.75
N GLU A 213 1.45 17.77 -0.48
CA GLU A 213 0.58 17.72 -1.66
C GLU A 213 -0.39 16.53 -1.56
N ALA A 214 -1.69 16.85 -1.48
CA ALA A 214 -2.72 16.05 -2.12
C ALA A 214 -2.48 16.09 -3.65
N PRO A 215 -2.93 15.08 -4.42
CA PRO A 215 -2.41 14.79 -5.75
C PRO A 215 -2.45 15.98 -6.70
N ARG A 216 -1.39 16.11 -7.51
CA ARG A 216 -1.19 17.08 -8.60
C ARG A 216 -2.49 17.39 -9.37
N THR A 217 -2.95 18.63 -9.28
CA THR A 217 -3.50 19.32 -10.45
C THR A 217 -2.33 19.96 -11.21
N PRO A 218 -2.19 19.76 -12.53
CA PRO A 218 -1.15 20.45 -13.29
C PRO A 218 -1.45 21.96 -13.31
N ALA A 219 -0.55 22.76 -12.73
CA ALA A 219 -0.53 24.20 -12.91
C ALA A 219 -0.08 24.49 -14.35
N ALA A 220 -0.97 25.11 -15.13
CA ALA A 220 -0.60 25.86 -16.33
C ALA A 220 -0.46 27.33 -15.95
N GLY A 221 0.70 27.91 -16.26
CA GLY A 221 1.05 29.28 -15.94
C GLY A 221 0.42 30.34 -16.86
N SER A 222 0.36 31.55 -16.29
CA SER A 222 0.44 32.88 -16.91
C SER A 222 -0.46 33.23 -18.10
N GLY A 223 -1.43 34.11 -17.84
CA GLY A 223 -2.12 34.92 -18.83
C GLY A 223 -2.86 36.07 -18.15
N ASP A 224 -2.22 37.23 -18.10
CA ASP A 224 -2.71 38.48 -17.53
C ASP A 224 -3.75 39.15 -18.46
N LYS A 225 -4.97 39.46 -17.97
CA LYS A 225 -5.75 40.71 -18.24
C LYS A 225 -7.22 40.67 -17.75
N LYS A 226 -7.49 41.62 -16.85
CA LYS A 226 -8.66 42.54 -16.75
C LYS A 226 -10.11 42.01 -16.58
N GLN A 227 -10.64 42.31 -15.38
CA GLN A 227 -11.69 43.31 -15.10
C GLN A 227 -13.16 42.97 -15.43
N GLY A 228 -14.01 42.99 -14.40
CA GLY A 228 -15.47 43.15 -14.53
C GLY A 228 -16.28 42.63 -13.33
N ASP A 229 -16.85 43.55 -12.57
CA ASP A 229 -17.89 43.36 -11.53
C ASP A 229 -19.16 42.67 -12.07
N GLU A 230 -19.91 41.99 -11.19
CA GLU A 230 -21.29 42.33 -10.76
C GLU A 230 -22.05 41.11 -10.21
N ALA A 231 -22.89 41.42 -9.21
CA ALA A 231 -23.75 40.53 -8.45
C ALA A 231 -25.19 40.50 -9.00
N ALA A 232 -25.93 39.43 -8.72
CA ALA A 232 -27.40 39.35 -8.47
C ALA A 232 -27.80 37.85 -8.53
N GLU A 233 -28.31 37.20 -7.48
CA GLU A 233 -29.63 37.29 -6.84
C GLU A 233 -30.86 37.01 -7.72
N GLY A 234 -31.75 36.17 -7.15
CA GLY A 234 -33.14 35.94 -7.57
C GLY A 234 -33.37 34.65 -8.35
N GLU A 235 -34.44 33.87 -8.18
CA GLU A 235 -35.44 33.64 -7.12
C GLU A 235 -36.35 32.53 -7.68
N GLN A 236 -37.23 32.02 -6.82
CA GLN A 236 -38.02 30.79 -6.96
C GLN A 236 -39.30 30.89 -7.82
N LYS A 237 -39.93 29.71 -7.96
CA LYS A 237 -41.35 29.36 -8.25
C LYS A 237 -41.66 29.06 -9.72
N GLY A 238 -42.40 28.02 -10.09
CA GLY A 238 -43.20 27.03 -9.36
C GLY A 238 -44.42 26.65 -10.22
N GLU A 239 -44.78 25.35 -10.24
CA GLU A 239 -46.14 24.77 -10.37
C GLU A 239 -46.96 25.07 -11.66
N GLU A 240 -47.68 24.20 -12.38
CA GLU A 240 -48.35 22.88 -12.28
C GLU A 240 -48.43 22.35 -13.76
N GLY A 241 -48.46 21.07 -14.14
CA GLY A 241 -49.30 19.95 -13.73
C GLY A 241 -50.10 19.44 -14.95
N LEU A 242 -49.69 18.33 -15.60
CA LEU A 242 -50.61 17.47 -16.36
C LEU A 242 -50.05 16.05 -16.52
N LEU A 243 -50.81 15.09 -15.98
CA LEU A 243 -50.57 13.65 -16.01
C LEU A 243 -50.86 13.09 -17.41
N THR A 244 -49.85 12.48 -18.04
CA THR A 244 -50.07 11.31 -18.91
C THR A 244 -48.87 10.38 -18.80
N GLU A 245 -49.12 9.17 -18.30
CA GLU A 245 -48.21 8.05 -18.20
C GLU A 245 -47.56 7.72 -19.55
N SER A 246 -46.24 7.51 -19.57
CA SER A 246 -45.54 6.38 -20.25
C SER A 246 -44.02 6.54 -20.11
N THR A 247 -43.47 5.89 -19.08
CA THR A 247 -42.11 5.29 -19.01
C THR A 247 -40.90 6.06 -19.56
N GLU A 248 -40.18 6.79 -18.70
CA GLU A 248 -38.74 7.07 -18.86
C GLU A 248 -37.99 7.00 -17.50
N ALA A 249 -36.82 6.34 -17.56
CA ALA A 249 -35.54 6.51 -16.84
C ALA A 249 -35.46 6.81 -15.32
N GLU A 250 -34.66 6.01 -14.60
CA GLU A 250 -33.83 6.54 -13.50
C GLU A 250 -32.47 6.94 -14.08
N GLU A 251 -32.28 8.25 -14.32
CA GLU A 251 -30.96 8.86 -14.46
C GLU A 251 -30.25 8.83 -13.10
N VAL A 252 -29.24 7.97 -12.99
CA VAL A 252 -28.31 7.92 -11.86
C VAL A 252 -27.40 9.14 -11.93
N LYS A 253 -27.43 10.00 -10.91
CA LYS A 253 -26.42 11.04 -10.68
C LYS A 253 -25.03 10.40 -10.69
N GLU A 254 -24.24 10.66 -11.73
CA GLU A 254 -22.88 10.13 -11.89
C GLU A 254 -21.99 10.54 -10.70
N ALA A 255 -21.41 9.54 -10.03
CA ALA A 255 -20.28 9.75 -9.14
C ALA A 255 -19.09 10.34 -9.93
N PRO A 256 -18.23 11.17 -9.33
CA PRO A 256 -17.08 11.74 -10.02
C PRO A 256 -16.17 10.62 -10.54
N LYS A 257 -16.01 10.57 -11.87
CA LYS A 257 -15.16 9.59 -12.56
C LYS A 257 -13.72 9.67 -12.05
N SER A 258 -13.12 8.53 -11.75
CA SER A 258 -11.73 8.49 -11.26
C SER A 258 -10.74 8.95 -12.36
N ALA A 259 -9.57 9.47 -11.97
CA ALA A 259 -8.54 9.87 -12.93
C ALA A 259 -8.13 8.71 -13.87
N LEU A 260 -8.05 7.49 -13.32
CA LEU A 260 -7.78 6.27 -14.10
C LEU A 260 -8.89 5.95 -15.10
N GLN A 261 -10.14 6.23 -14.74
CA GLN A 261 -11.29 6.07 -15.65
C GLN A 261 -11.25 7.10 -16.77
N LEU A 262 -10.91 8.36 -16.47
CA LEU A 262 -10.77 9.40 -17.49
C LEU A 262 -9.62 9.10 -18.46
N ASP A 263 -8.48 8.63 -17.96
CA ASP A 263 -7.35 8.23 -18.80
C ASP A 263 -7.67 7.00 -19.66
N PHE A 264 -8.41 6.03 -19.10
CA PHE A 264 -8.90 4.88 -19.84
C PHE A 264 -9.88 5.30 -20.94
N GLU A 265 -10.88 6.13 -20.63
CA GLU A 265 -11.88 6.63 -21.59
C GLU A 265 -11.20 7.45 -22.70
N LYS A 266 -10.19 8.25 -22.37
CA LYS A 266 -9.37 8.98 -23.35
C LYS A 266 -8.63 8.03 -24.30
N LYS A 267 -8.19 6.88 -23.81
CA LYS A 267 -7.45 5.88 -24.59
C LYS A 267 -8.38 4.96 -25.40
N ALA A 268 -9.54 4.61 -24.84
CA ALA A 268 -10.59 3.82 -25.48
C ALA A 268 -11.37 4.62 -26.52
N GLY A 269 -11.40 5.95 -26.41
CA GLY A 269 -12.12 6.82 -27.32
C GLY A 269 -13.64 6.57 -27.26
N LYS A 270 -14.32 6.75 -28.40
CA LYS A 270 -15.79 6.72 -28.48
C LYS A 270 -16.42 5.36 -28.22
N SER A 271 -15.65 4.26 -28.33
CA SER A 271 -16.14 2.90 -28.09
C SER A 271 -16.24 2.54 -26.61
N LEU A 272 -15.65 3.34 -25.71
CA LEU A 272 -15.56 3.06 -24.26
C LEU A 272 -14.93 1.69 -23.91
N ALA A 273 -14.37 1.01 -24.91
CA ALA A 273 -13.62 -0.23 -24.82
C ALA A 273 -12.42 -0.13 -25.76
N MET A 274 -11.32 -0.79 -25.38
CA MET A 274 -10.08 -0.84 -26.16
C MET A 274 -9.63 -2.29 -26.41
N PRO A 275 -8.87 -2.55 -27.49
CA PRO A 275 -8.29 -3.87 -27.73
C PRO A 275 -7.42 -4.34 -26.56
N VAL A 276 -7.40 -5.65 -26.33
CA VAL A 276 -6.58 -6.28 -25.26
C VAL A 276 -5.11 -5.86 -25.30
N THR A 277 -4.53 -5.76 -26.51
CA THR A 277 -3.15 -5.33 -26.69
C THR A 277 -2.91 -3.90 -26.23
N GLN A 278 -3.84 -2.98 -26.52
CA GLN A 278 -3.76 -1.60 -26.06
C GLN A 278 -3.98 -1.48 -24.55
N ALA A 279 -4.84 -2.33 -23.99
CA ALA A 279 -5.03 -2.43 -22.54
C ALA A 279 -3.74 -2.92 -21.85
N ALA A 280 -3.06 -3.93 -22.39
CA ALA A 280 -1.78 -4.42 -21.87
C ALA A 280 -0.68 -3.34 -21.92
N GLU A 281 -0.56 -2.60 -23.03
CA GLU A 281 0.35 -1.47 -23.13
C GLU A 281 0.03 -0.36 -22.11
N PHE A 282 -1.26 -0.11 -21.87
CA PHE A 282 -1.69 0.88 -20.90
C PHE A 282 -1.40 0.42 -19.46
N ALA A 283 -1.61 -0.85 -19.14
CA ALA A 283 -1.23 -1.45 -17.86
C ALA A 283 0.28 -1.33 -17.60
N ARG A 284 1.13 -1.59 -18.61
CA ARG A 284 2.59 -1.38 -18.52
C ARG A 284 2.97 0.06 -18.20
N LYS A 285 2.29 1.04 -18.82
CA LYS A 285 2.50 2.48 -18.50
C LYS A 285 2.09 2.86 -17.09
N LEU A 286 1.16 2.12 -16.49
CA LEU A 286 0.74 2.29 -15.10
C LEU A 286 1.65 1.55 -14.11
N GLY A 287 2.67 0.82 -14.60
CA GLY A 287 3.64 0.08 -13.78
C GLY A 287 3.24 -1.36 -13.47
N TYR A 288 2.23 -1.91 -14.15
CA TYR A 288 1.87 -3.33 -14.07
C TYR A 288 2.69 -4.14 -15.08
N SER A 289 2.90 -5.44 -14.80
CA SER A 289 3.69 -6.32 -15.65
C SER A 289 2.82 -7.46 -16.22
N PRO A 290 1.87 -7.18 -17.13
CA PRO A 290 1.01 -8.21 -17.68
C PRO A 290 1.79 -9.25 -18.49
N ALA A 291 1.58 -10.52 -18.17
CA ALA A 291 2.10 -11.68 -18.89
C ALA A 291 1.11 -12.15 -19.96
N GLN A 292 1.57 -12.95 -20.92
CA GLN A 292 0.70 -13.50 -21.96
C GLN A 292 -0.43 -14.37 -21.38
N SER A 293 -0.16 -15.08 -20.28
CA SER A 293 -1.13 -15.87 -19.51
C SER A 293 -2.29 -15.02 -18.98
N ASP A 294 -2.05 -13.75 -18.62
CA ASP A 294 -3.08 -12.81 -18.15
C ASP A 294 -4.06 -12.41 -19.27
N LEU A 295 -3.63 -12.52 -20.53
CA LEU A 295 -4.42 -12.09 -21.69
C LEU A 295 -5.35 -13.18 -22.22
N VAL A 296 -5.10 -14.46 -21.89
CA VAL A 296 -5.83 -15.62 -22.43
C VAL A 296 -7.32 -15.62 -22.01
N GLY A 297 -7.64 -15.01 -20.87
CA GLY A 297 -9.01 -14.94 -20.34
C GLY A 297 -9.82 -13.70 -20.74
N LEU A 298 -9.24 -12.77 -21.50
CA LEU A 298 -9.87 -11.49 -21.78
C LEU A 298 -10.66 -11.48 -23.10
N PRO A 299 -11.82 -10.81 -23.14
CA PRO A 299 -12.53 -10.56 -24.39
C PRO A 299 -11.67 -9.68 -25.31
N GLY A 300 -11.79 -9.85 -26.64
CA GLY A 300 -10.97 -9.10 -27.61
C GLY A 300 -11.08 -7.56 -27.53
N GLN A 301 -12.16 -7.05 -26.91
CA GLN A 301 -12.34 -5.65 -26.51
C GLN A 301 -12.59 -5.61 -25.00
N VAL A 302 -11.83 -4.78 -24.29
CA VAL A 302 -11.85 -4.65 -22.85
C VAL A 302 -12.48 -3.30 -22.50
N ASP A 303 -13.57 -3.33 -21.74
CA ASP A 303 -14.20 -2.14 -21.16
C ASP A 303 -13.52 -1.75 -19.83
N TYR A 304 -13.91 -0.63 -19.23
CA TYR A 304 -13.23 -0.14 -18.01
C TYR A 304 -13.28 -1.14 -16.85
N LYS A 305 -14.40 -1.85 -16.69
CA LYS A 305 -14.58 -2.86 -15.64
C LYS A 305 -13.73 -4.11 -15.89
N GLY A 306 -13.68 -4.57 -17.14
CA GLY A 306 -12.78 -5.63 -17.58
C GLY A 306 -11.31 -5.23 -17.38
N PHE A 307 -10.97 -3.96 -17.63
CA PHE A 307 -9.63 -3.44 -17.42
C PHE A 307 -9.23 -3.41 -15.94
N GLN A 308 -10.13 -2.99 -15.04
CA GLN A 308 -9.88 -3.06 -13.59
C GLN A 308 -9.62 -4.50 -13.11
N THR A 309 -10.38 -5.46 -13.65
CA THR A 309 -10.20 -6.88 -13.36
C THR A 309 -8.85 -7.37 -13.89
N PHE A 310 -8.49 -7.00 -15.12
CA PHE A 310 -7.20 -7.29 -15.73
C PHE A 310 -6.03 -6.74 -14.92
N LEU A 311 -6.08 -5.48 -14.47
CA LEU A 311 -5.03 -4.90 -13.61
C LEU A 311 -4.84 -5.65 -12.29
N THR A 312 -5.90 -6.26 -11.77
CA THR A 312 -5.81 -7.07 -10.54
C THR A 312 -5.06 -8.37 -10.80
N CYS A 313 -5.26 -8.98 -11.98
CA CYS A 313 -4.54 -10.18 -12.39
C CYS A 313 -3.07 -9.89 -12.71
N SER A 314 -2.77 -8.75 -13.36
CA SER A 314 -1.41 -8.36 -13.75
C SER A 314 -0.58 -7.67 -12.65
N LEU A 315 -1.00 -7.82 -11.38
CA LEU A 315 -0.27 -7.28 -10.23
C LEU A 315 0.92 -8.16 -9.84
N HIS A 316 0.88 -9.46 -10.16
CA HIS A 316 1.91 -10.49 -9.85
C HIS A 316 2.60 -10.22 -8.52
N ALA A 317 1.84 -10.33 -7.42
CA ALA A 317 2.33 -10.03 -6.08
C ALA A 317 3.46 -10.97 -5.62
N GLU A 318 3.63 -12.09 -6.32
CA GLU A 318 4.68 -13.08 -6.23
C GLU A 318 5.99 -12.70 -6.93
N ASP A 319 6.03 -11.60 -7.70
CA ASP A 319 7.24 -11.09 -8.37
C ASP A 319 8.23 -10.50 -7.36
N LEU A 320 8.85 -11.40 -6.59
CA LEU A 320 9.84 -11.12 -5.56
C LEU A 320 11.25 -11.13 -6.17
N ALA A 321 12.09 -10.20 -5.72
CA ALA A 321 13.48 -10.11 -6.20
C ALA A 321 14.24 -11.42 -5.97
N GLU A 322 13.96 -12.11 -4.86
CA GLU A 322 14.52 -13.41 -4.51
C GLU A 322 14.21 -14.46 -5.58
N SER A 323 12.99 -14.50 -6.11
CA SER A 323 12.59 -15.45 -7.15
C SER A 323 13.35 -15.22 -8.47
N PHE A 324 13.55 -13.95 -8.86
CA PHE A 324 14.37 -13.61 -10.02
C PHE A 324 15.85 -13.91 -9.79
N GLN A 325 16.37 -13.64 -8.59
CA GLN A 325 17.77 -13.92 -8.24
C GLN A 325 18.05 -15.42 -8.26
N GLU A 326 17.17 -16.24 -7.68
CA GLU A 326 17.26 -17.70 -7.74
C GLU A 326 17.26 -18.18 -9.19
N PHE A 327 16.35 -17.67 -10.02
CA PHE A 327 16.29 -18.01 -11.43
C PHE A 327 17.60 -17.69 -12.16
N PHE A 328 18.12 -16.47 -12.07
CA PHE A 328 19.38 -16.10 -12.72
C PHE A 328 20.60 -16.85 -12.16
N SER A 329 20.58 -17.19 -10.86
CA SER A 329 21.65 -17.97 -10.22
C SER A 329 21.76 -19.39 -10.79
N THR A 330 20.67 -19.97 -11.32
CA THR A 330 20.74 -21.28 -12.00
C THR A 330 21.65 -21.27 -13.24
N PHE A 331 21.88 -20.09 -13.83
CA PHE A 331 22.74 -19.91 -15.00
C PHE A 331 24.18 -19.51 -14.64
N ASP A 332 24.46 -19.22 -13.37
CA ASP A 332 25.81 -18.98 -12.84
C ASP A 332 26.42 -20.29 -12.36
N ILE A 333 26.78 -21.14 -13.31
CA ILE A 333 27.37 -22.46 -13.09
C ILE A 333 28.67 -22.37 -12.27
N GLN A 334 29.37 -21.22 -12.34
CA GLN A 334 30.64 -20.99 -11.67
C GLN A 334 30.46 -20.43 -10.24
N ALA A 335 29.23 -20.17 -9.79
CA ALA A 335 28.90 -19.59 -8.49
C ALA A 335 29.69 -18.31 -8.18
N THR A 336 29.89 -17.48 -9.21
CA THR A 336 30.59 -16.20 -9.12
C THR A 336 29.74 -15.10 -8.49
N GLY A 337 28.42 -15.25 -8.53
CA GLY A 337 27.44 -14.22 -8.18
C GLY A 337 27.18 -13.22 -9.31
N ASP A 338 27.83 -13.38 -10.47
CA ASP A 338 27.77 -12.46 -11.60
C ASP A 338 27.04 -13.08 -12.80
N LEU A 339 26.35 -12.23 -13.56
CA LEU A 339 25.74 -12.57 -14.83
C LEU A 339 26.41 -11.77 -15.96
N THR A 340 26.87 -12.46 -17.00
CA THR A 340 27.41 -11.79 -18.19
C THR A 340 26.29 -11.22 -19.06
N ALA A 341 26.58 -10.15 -19.79
CA ALA A 341 25.63 -9.56 -20.73
C ALA A 341 25.14 -10.58 -21.78
N LYS A 342 26.02 -11.48 -22.20
CA LYS A 342 25.67 -12.56 -23.14
C LYS A 342 24.73 -13.59 -22.50
N GLN A 343 24.96 -13.97 -21.25
CA GLN A 343 24.04 -14.85 -20.51
C GLN A 343 22.67 -14.19 -20.36
N LEU A 344 22.61 -12.95 -19.89
CA LEU A 344 21.34 -12.22 -19.74
C LEU A 344 20.57 -12.15 -21.06
N CYS A 345 21.24 -11.76 -22.15
CA CYS A 345 20.64 -11.67 -23.48
C CYS A 345 20.10 -13.01 -23.98
N ASN A 346 20.82 -14.11 -23.74
CA ASN A 346 20.37 -15.45 -24.13
C ASN A 346 19.20 -15.92 -23.28
N ILE A 347 19.22 -15.66 -21.96
CA ILE A 347 18.16 -16.09 -21.04
C ILE A 347 16.82 -15.50 -21.46
N VAL A 348 16.75 -14.19 -21.67
CA VAL A 348 15.50 -13.50 -22.04
C VAL A 348 14.99 -13.83 -23.45
N GLN A 349 15.83 -14.45 -24.30
CA GLN A 349 15.43 -14.93 -25.63
C GLN A 349 14.96 -16.38 -25.63
N MET A 350 15.35 -17.19 -24.64
CA MET A 350 15.17 -18.64 -24.67
C MET A 350 14.19 -19.15 -23.60
N TYR A 351 13.93 -18.35 -22.56
CA TYR A 351 13.09 -18.74 -21.43
C TYR A 351 11.95 -17.75 -21.20
N GLY A 352 10.86 -18.24 -20.59
CA GLY A 352 9.63 -17.50 -20.33
C GLY A 352 8.52 -17.79 -21.35
N ASP A 353 7.30 -17.35 -21.02
CA ASP A 353 6.12 -17.55 -21.86
C ASP A 353 6.11 -16.63 -23.10
N GLU A 354 6.80 -15.50 -23.02
CA GLU A 354 6.99 -14.54 -24.10
C GLU A 354 8.49 -14.19 -24.24
N PRO A 355 9.26 -15.02 -24.96
CA PRO A 355 10.68 -14.74 -25.18
C PRO A 355 10.85 -13.47 -26.02
N LEU A 356 11.79 -12.61 -25.62
CA LEU A 356 12.06 -11.38 -26.34
C LEU A 356 12.66 -11.66 -27.72
N SER A 357 12.30 -10.84 -28.72
CA SER A 357 13.00 -10.90 -30.00
C SER A 357 14.47 -10.51 -29.81
N LYS A 358 15.34 -10.97 -30.72
CA LYS A 358 16.78 -10.67 -30.66
C LYS A 358 17.06 -9.16 -30.51
N ALA A 359 16.34 -8.32 -31.24
CA ALA A 359 16.53 -6.87 -31.19
C ALA A 359 16.05 -6.26 -29.85
N GLU A 360 14.99 -6.80 -29.25
CA GLU A 360 14.49 -6.35 -27.94
C GLU A 360 15.41 -6.83 -26.82
N ALA A 361 15.85 -8.09 -26.86
CA ALA A 361 16.79 -8.65 -25.90
C ALA A 361 18.13 -7.92 -25.90
N GLU A 362 18.66 -7.56 -27.06
CA GLU A 362 19.89 -6.76 -27.18
C GLU A 362 19.70 -5.36 -26.58
N LYS A 363 18.57 -4.70 -26.84
CA LYS A 363 18.25 -3.38 -26.25
C LYS A 363 18.09 -3.48 -24.74
N PHE A 364 17.28 -4.42 -24.27
CA PHE A 364 17.05 -4.70 -22.85
C PHE A 364 18.38 -4.96 -22.13
N THR A 365 19.19 -5.88 -22.65
CA THR A 365 20.50 -6.19 -22.07
C THR A 365 21.40 -4.96 -22.04
N LYS A 366 21.40 -4.14 -23.10
CA LYS A 366 22.20 -2.91 -23.13
C LYS A 366 21.75 -1.90 -22.07
N ILE A 367 20.45 -1.75 -21.86
CA ILE A 367 19.88 -0.86 -20.85
C ILE A 367 20.23 -1.37 -19.44
N ILE A 368 20.01 -2.66 -19.17
CA ILE A 368 20.25 -3.26 -17.86
C ILE A 368 21.75 -3.34 -17.55
N MET A 369 22.61 -3.69 -18.50
CA MET A 369 24.05 -3.83 -18.26
C MET A 369 24.81 -2.49 -18.32
N GLN A 370 24.24 -1.45 -18.95
CA GLN A 370 24.88 -0.13 -19.15
C GLN A 370 26.31 -0.20 -19.71
N GLY A 371 26.59 -1.18 -20.58
CA GLY A 371 27.91 -1.37 -21.19
C GLY A 371 28.91 -2.24 -20.39
N HIS A 372 28.53 -2.75 -19.21
CA HIS A 372 29.35 -3.72 -18.47
C HIS A 372 29.27 -5.11 -19.13
N SER A 373 30.40 -5.83 -19.17
CA SER A 373 30.45 -7.20 -19.70
C SER A 373 29.86 -8.24 -18.76
N ALA A 374 29.96 -8.01 -17.45
CA ALA A 374 29.39 -8.81 -16.38
C ALA A 374 28.96 -7.92 -15.21
N MET A 375 27.95 -8.35 -14.46
CA MET A 375 27.38 -7.60 -13.34
C MET A 375 26.80 -8.55 -12.30
N PRO A 376 26.87 -8.23 -11.00
CA PRO A 376 26.28 -9.07 -9.97
C PRO A 376 24.79 -9.31 -10.23
N ILE A 377 24.34 -10.56 -10.09
CA ILE A 377 22.95 -10.98 -10.34
C ILE A 377 21.96 -10.11 -9.56
N ARG A 378 22.26 -9.81 -8.29
CA ARG A 378 21.45 -8.90 -7.45
C ARG A 378 21.23 -7.53 -8.10
N VAL A 379 22.27 -6.96 -8.73
CA VAL A 379 22.20 -5.64 -9.37
C VAL A 379 21.43 -5.72 -10.69
N VAL A 380 21.56 -6.83 -11.44
CA VAL A 380 20.75 -7.09 -12.63
C VAL A 380 19.27 -7.15 -12.27
N VAL A 381 18.92 -7.93 -11.24
CA VAL A 381 17.54 -8.07 -10.76
C VAL A 381 17.00 -6.73 -10.26
N ASP A 382 17.78 -6.00 -9.45
CA ASP A 382 17.37 -4.67 -8.98
C ASP A 382 17.03 -3.73 -10.15
N ARG A 383 17.82 -3.72 -11.22
CA ARG A 383 17.57 -2.87 -12.39
C ARG A 383 16.31 -3.27 -13.16
N ILE A 384 16.03 -4.58 -13.24
CA ILE A 384 14.80 -5.10 -13.86
C ILE A 384 13.59 -4.68 -13.01
N MET A 385 13.67 -4.87 -11.69
CA MET A 385 12.60 -4.53 -10.74
C MET A 385 12.39 -3.01 -10.59
N GLU A 386 13.43 -2.21 -10.78
CA GLU A 386 13.36 -0.74 -10.78
C GLU A 386 12.69 -0.16 -12.04
N GLY A 387 12.41 -0.99 -13.05
CA GLY A 387 11.78 -0.56 -14.29
C GLY A 387 12.65 0.41 -15.09
N GLN A 388 13.98 0.21 -15.11
CA GLN A 388 14.87 0.95 -16.01
C GLN A 388 14.69 0.46 -17.47
N ILE A 389 13.48 0.58 -18.04
CA ILE A 389 13.15 0.17 -19.41
C ILE A 389 12.23 1.21 -20.05
#